data_AF-A0A8X7UUL4-F1
#
_entry.id   AF-A0A8X7UUL4-F1
#
_cell.length_a   1.000
_cell.length_b   1.000
_cell.length_c   1.000
_cell.angle_alpha   90.00
_cell.angle_beta   90.00
_cell.angle_gamma   90.00
#
_symmetry.space_group_name_H-M   'P 1'
#
loop_
_entity.id
_entity.type
_entity.pdbx_description
1 polymer ?
#
loop_
_entity_poly.entity_id
_entity_poly.type
_entity_poly.pdbx_seq_one_letter_code
_entity_poly.pdbx_strand_id
1 'polypeptide(L)'
;MSTIQARWVPIQSPVEDKAMKPLNYETKKPHNYETILRDADLPIPPSTEQLRSGVLLKKLIKYWVDDRNINCFMIFPRKLSITWSDDPNYWTWLPNDSPNEKGVEAAELNNVCWLDITGKFDTSNLTPGITYEVVFKMKLEDPAYGWDTPVNVKLVLPNGKDKPQEKKVSLREQPRYQWVDIKVGEFKHERDSVGEIIFSMYEHAAGVWKKGLFLKGVAIRPKYNN
;
A
#
# COMPACT_ATOMS: atom_id res chain seq x y z
N MET A 1 61.38 28.32 -52.49
CA MET A 1 60.82 28.16 -51.12
C MET A 1 59.88 26.97 -51.14
N SER A 2 60.16 26.01 -50.25
CA SER A 2 59.37 24.85 -49.76
C SER A 2 58.44 24.07 -50.72
N THR A 3 58.85 22.83 -51.00
CA THR A 3 57.99 21.74 -51.52
C THR A 3 57.36 21.01 -50.33
N ILE A 4 56.03 20.97 -50.23
CA ILE A 4 55.31 20.22 -49.19
C ILE A 4 54.85 18.88 -49.78
N GLN A 5 55.41 17.78 -49.27
CA GLN A 5 54.87 16.43 -49.47
C GLN A 5 53.71 16.19 -48.48
N ALA A 6 52.53 15.86 -49.00
CA ALA A 6 51.42 15.35 -48.18
C ALA A 6 51.59 13.83 -48.00
N ARG A 7 51.69 13.37 -46.74
CA ARG A 7 51.65 11.94 -46.38
C ARG A 7 50.20 11.45 -46.39
N TRP A 8 49.96 10.34 -47.08
CA TRP A 8 48.73 9.57 -46.96
C TRP A 8 48.69 8.80 -45.64
N VAL A 9 47.56 8.84 -44.93
CA VAL A 9 47.26 7.97 -43.78
C VAL A 9 46.04 7.13 -44.16
N PRO A 10 46.05 5.79 -44.03
CA PRO A 10 44.88 4.98 -44.33
C PRO A 10 43.81 5.17 -43.26
N ILE A 11 42.57 5.40 -43.69
CA ILE A 11 41.39 5.42 -42.83
C ILE A 11 41.06 3.96 -42.46
N GLN A 12 41.07 3.62 -41.17
CA GLN A 12 40.59 2.32 -40.70
C GLN A 12 39.08 2.18 -40.95
N SER A 13 38.67 1.03 -41.48
CA SER A 13 37.28 0.67 -41.74
C SER A 13 36.45 0.62 -40.46
N PRO A 14 35.14 0.91 -40.50
CA PRO A 14 34.29 0.87 -39.32
C PRO A 14 34.23 -0.56 -38.78
N VAL A 15 34.41 -0.70 -37.47
CA VAL A 15 34.13 -1.95 -36.74
C VAL A 15 32.64 -2.22 -36.89
N GLU A 16 32.28 -3.39 -37.41
CA GLU A 16 30.89 -3.84 -37.51
C GLU A 16 30.23 -3.80 -36.13
N ASP A 17 29.20 -2.97 -35.99
CA ASP A 17 28.32 -2.97 -34.84
C ASP A 17 27.66 -4.34 -34.73
N LYS A 18 28.13 -5.15 -33.78
CA LYS A 18 27.41 -6.35 -33.35
C LYS A 18 26.06 -5.88 -32.84
N ALA A 19 25.02 -6.10 -33.65
CA ALA A 19 23.64 -5.94 -33.23
C ALA A 19 23.45 -6.62 -31.87
N MET A 20 23.21 -5.80 -30.85
CA MET A 20 22.97 -6.24 -29.48
C MET A 20 21.70 -7.08 -29.53
N LYS A 21 21.82 -8.40 -29.34
CA LYS A 21 20.65 -9.26 -29.18
C LYS A 21 19.79 -8.65 -28.06
N PRO A 22 18.45 -8.51 -28.24
CA PRO A 22 17.61 -7.98 -27.18
C PRO A 22 17.84 -8.84 -25.94
N LEU A 23 18.23 -8.20 -24.83
CA LEU A 23 18.32 -8.89 -23.55
C LEU A 23 16.92 -9.42 -23.25
N ASN A 24 16.75 -10.73 -23.37
CA ASN A 24 15.57 -11.42 -22.89
C ASN A 24 15.68 -11.44 -21.36
N TYR A 25 15.45 -10.28 -20.72
CA TYR A 25 15.16 -10.23 -19.29
C TYR A 25 13.81 -10.90 -19.14
N GLU A 26 13.80 -12.21 -18.92
CA GLU A 26 12.68 -12.83 -18.24
C GLU A 26 12.51 -12.07 -16.92
N THR A 27 11.46 -11.24 -16.85
CA THR A 27 11.13 -10.49 -15.66
C THR A 27 10.92 -11.50 -14.53
N LYS A 28 11.88 -11.55 -13.61
CA LYS A 28 11.82 -12.42 -12.43
C LYS A 28 10.45 -12.26 -11.78
N LYS A 29 9.73 -13.37 -11.59
CA LYS A 29 8.41 -13.32 -10.94
C LYS A 29 8.54 -12.78 -9.51
N PRO A 30 7.57 -11.97 -9.04
CA PRO A 30 7.53 -11.51 -7.65
C PRO A 30 7.48 -12.67 -6.66
N HIS A 31 7.83 -12.38 -5.41
CA HIS A 31 7.76 -13.37 -4.33
C HIS A 31 6.33 -13.92 -4.18
N ASN A 32 6.17 -15.24 -4.08
CA ASN A 32 4.87 -15.93 -3.96
C ASN A 32 3.83 -15.57 -5.04
N TYR A 33 4.25 -15.09 -6.21
CA TYR A 33 3.38 -14.64 -7.30
C TYR A 33 2.23 -15.60 -7.61
N GLU A 34 2.52 -16.88 -7.86
CA GLU A 34 1.50 -17.87 -8.20
C GLU A 34 0.52 -18.10 -7.05
N THR A 35 1.00 -18.10 -5.81
CA THR A 35 0.16 -18.30 -4.62
C THR A 35 -0.77 -17.11 -4.41
N ILE A 36 -0.26 -15.88 -4.54
CA ILE A 36 -1.04 -14.65 -4.34
C ILE A 36 -2.16 -14.55 -5.36
N LEU A 37 -1.87 -14.88 -6.63
CA LEU A 37 -2.84 -14.74 -7.72
C LEU A 37 -3.89 -15.84 -7.78
N ARG A 38 -3.79 -16.91 -6.97
CA ARG A 38 -4.88 -17.90 -6.84
C ARG A 38 -6.19 -17.28 -6.37
N ASP A 39 -6.09 -16.20 -5.58
CA ASP A 39 -7.24 -15.47 -5.05
C ASP A 39 -7.65 -14.28 -5.95
N ALA A 40 -6.99 -14.09 -7.10
CA ALA A 40 -7.35 -13.05 -8.05
C ALA A 40 -8.52 -13.51 -8.93
N ASP A 41 -9.54 -12.65 -9.08
CA ASP A 41 -10.68 -12.91 -9.95
C ASP A 41 -10.33 -12.59 -11.42
N LEU A 42 -9.26 -13.20 -11.95
CA LEU A 42 -8.74 -12.92 -13.29
C LEU A 42 -8.84 -14.16 -14.21
N PRO A 43 -9.33 -14.01 -15.45
CA PRO A 43 -9.44 -15.14 -16.39
C PRO A 43 -8.09 -15.58 -16.96
N ILE A 44 -7.09 -14.70 -16.94
CA ILE A 44 -5.73 -14.93 -17.40
C ILE A 44 -4.74 -14.25 -16.44
N PRO A 45 -3.46 -14.69 -16.40
CA PRO A 45 -2.44 -14.01 -15.62
C PRO A 45 -2.34 -12.51 -16.00
N PRO A 46 -2.19 -11.61 -15.02
CA PRO A 46 -2.11 -10.17 -15.28
C PRO A 46 -0.84 -9.82 -16.05
N SER A 47 -0.93 -8.83 -16.93
CA SER A 47 0.24 -8.20 -17.53
C SER A 47 1.09 -7.50 -16.47
N THR A 48 2.35 -7.18 -16.78
CA THR A 48 3.22 -6.41 -15.88
C THR A 48 2.62 -5.05 -15.52
N GLU A 49 1.95 -4.39 -16.48
CA GLU A 49 1.28 -3.11 -16.25
C GLU A 49 0.09 -3.27 -15.29
N GLN A 50 -0.74 -4.30 -15.51
CA GLN A 50 -1.84 -4.61 -14.59
C GLN A 50 -1.33 -4.90 -13.18
N LEU A 51 -0.26 -5.69 -13.08
CA LEU A 51 0.37 -6.02 -11.80
C LEU A 51 0.94 -4.79 -11.08
N ARG A 52 1.49 -3.81 -11.81
CA ARG A 52 1.94 -2.53 -11.24
C ARG A 52 0.78 -1.62 -10.84
N SER A 53 -0.28 -1.57 -11.63
CA SER A 53 -1.49 -0.79 -11.29
C SER A 53 -2.28 -1.39 -10.11
N GLY A 54 -2.14 -2.71 -9.94
CA GLY A 54 -2.72 -3.55 -8.92
C GLY A 54 -3.89 -4.40 -9.42
N VAL A 55 -3.98 -5.59 -8.82
CA VAL A 55 -5.01 -6.60 -9.06
C VAL A 55 -5.82 -6.81 -7.78
N LEU A 56 -7.12 -7.04 -7.92
CA LEU A 56 -8.00 -7.30 -6.79
C LEU A 56 -8.01 -8.79 -6.44
N LEU A 57 -7.84 -9.09 -5.16
CA LEU A 57 -7.95 -10.41 -4.57
C LEU A 57 -9.27 -10.47 -3.79
N LYS A 58 -10.22 -11.27 -4.30
CA LYS A 58 -11.60 -11.39 -3.76
C LYS A 58 -12.30 -10.05 -3.51
N LYS A 59 -11.91 -8.98 -4.23
CA LYS A 59 -12.33 -7.57 -4.02
C LYS A 59 -12.10 -7.00 -2.61
N LEU A 60 -11.33 -7.68 -1.77
CA LEU A 60 -11.07 -7.31 -0.38
C LEU A 60 -9.65 -6.81 -0.15
N ILE A 61 -8.73 -7.24 -1.01
CA ILE A 61 -7.33 -6.79 -1.01
C ILE A 61 -6.98 -6.36 -2.42
N LYS A 62 -6.22 -5.28 -2.55
CA LYS A 62 -5.47 -4.97 -3.77
C LYS A 62 -4.02 -5.38 -3.57
N TYR A 63 -3.49 -6.15 -4.51
CA TYR A 63 -2.09 -6.55 -4.59
C TYR A 63 -1.44 -5.83 -5.78
N TRP A 64 -0.24 -5.29 -5.60
CA TRP A 64 0.57 -4.77 -6.70
C TRP A 64 2.05 -5.00 -6.41
N VAL A 65 2.89 -4.73 -7.41
CA VAL A 65 4.34 -4.68 -7.21
C VAL A 65 4.86 -3.28 -7.47
N ASP A 66 5.85 -2.84 -6.69
CA ASP A 66 6.56 -1.59 -6.95
C ASP A 66 7.52 -1.74 -8.15
N ASP A 67 8.21 -0.65 -8.51
CA ASP A 67 9.16 -0.65 -9.63
C ASP A 67 10.38 -1.57 -9.42
N ARG A 68 10.62 -2.00 -8.17
CA ARG A 68 11.67 -2.97 -7.79
C ARG A 68 11.14 -4.40 -7.75
N ASN A 69 9.90 -4.62 -8.18
CA ASN A 69 9.22 -5.92 -8.17
C ASN A 69 8.99 -6.46 -6.75
N ILE A 70 8.81 -5.56 -5.78
CA ILE A 70 8.50 -5.89 -4.38
C ILE A 70 7.00 -5.85 -4.16
N ASN A 71 6.47 -6.87 -3.48
CA ASN A 71 5.05 -7.01 -3.21
C ASN A 71 4.52 -5.89 -2.32
N CYS A 72 3.35 -5.38 -2.67
CA CYS A 72 2.63 -4.36 -1.93
C CYS A 72 1.14 -4.74 -1.83
N PHE A 73 0.50 -4.33 -0.73
CA PHE A 73 -0.89 -4.68 -0.46
C PHE A 73 -1.69 -3.48 0.05
N MET A 74 -2.98 -3.47 -0.24
CA MET A 74 -3.96 -2.57 0.36
C MET A 74 -5.16 -3.39 0.77
N ILE A 75 -5.47 -3.34 2.06
CA ILE A 75 -6.59 -4.02 2.68
C ILE A 75 -7.75 -3.06 2.69
N PHE A 76 -8.85 -3.42 2.02
CA PHE A 76 -10.01 -2.55 1.91
C PHE A 76 -10.88 -2.60 3.16
N PRO A 77 -11.69 -1.55 3.43
CA PRO A 77 -12.51 -1.44 4.63
C PRO A 77 -13.39 -2.66 4.92
N ARG A 78 -13.93 -3.32 3.89
CA ARG A 78 -14.73 -4.55 4.02
C ARG A 78 -13.99 -5.75 4.60
N LYS A 79 -12.65 -5.73 4.61
CA LYS A 79 -11.81 -6.77 5.24
C LYS A 79 -11.39 -6.39 6.67
N LEU A 80 -11.68 -5.17 7.11
CA LEU A 80 -11.34 -4.69 8.44
C LEU A 80 -12.48 -4.99 9.42
N SER A 81 -12.14 -5.11 10.70
CA SER A 81 -13.10 -5.05 11.79
C SER A 81 -13.32 -3.57 12.13
N ILE A 82 -14.49 -3.05 11.79
CA ILE A 82 -14.89 -1.67 12.10
C ILE A 82 -16.12 -1.74 13.01
N THR A 83 -15.98 -1.20 14.22
CA THR A 83 -17.08 -1.21 15.20
C THR A 83 -18.29 -0.44 14.67
N TRP A 84 -19.47 -1.07 14.79
CA TRP A 84 -20.77 -0.58 14.33
C TRP A 84 -20.91 -0.35 12.82
N SER A 85 -20.06 -0.97 12.00
CA SER A 85 -20.04 -0.74 10.55
C SER A 85 -21.19 -1.41 9.77
N ASP A 86 -21.97 -2.24 10.44
CA ASP A 86 -23.22 -2.84 9.95
C ASP A 86 -24.42 -1.90 10.07
N ASP A 87 -24.32 -0.83 10.87
CA ASP A 87 -25.39 0.15 11.05
C ASP A 87 -25.16 1.40 10.18
N PRO A 88 -26.05 1.70 9.22
CA PRO A 88 -25.92 2.85 8.33
C PRO A 88 -26.01 4.21 9.05
N ASN A 89 -26.51 4.26 10.28
CA ASN A 89 -26.50 5.48 11.08
C ASN A 89 -25.07 5.90 11.49
N TYR A 90 -24.14 4.94 11.53
CA TYR A 90 -22.77 5.16 11.98
C TYR A 90 -21.76 5.13 10.83
N TRP A 91 -21.99 4.28 9.83
CA TRP A 91 -21.09 4.16 8.67
C TRP A 91 -21.85 4.07 7.35
N THR A 92 -21.37 4.79 6.34
CA THR A 92 -21.82 4.65 4.96
C THR A 92 -20.74 4.02 4.11
N TRP A 93 -21.14 3.09 3.25
CA TRP A 93 -20.23 2.42 2.33
C TRP A 93 -20.37 3.05 0.95
N LEU A 94 -19.25 3.50 0.39
CA LEU A 94 -19.21 4.31 -0.82
C LEU A 94 -18.48 3.56 -1.93
N PRO A 95 -19.09 3.41 -3.11
CA PRO A 95 -18.42 2.75 -4.22
C PRO A 95 -17.19 3.55 -4.66
N ASN A 96 -16.15 2.85 -5.09
CA ASN A 96 -14.98 3.45 -5.70
C ASN A 96 -15.13 3.48 -7.22
N ASP A 97 -15.04 4.66 -7.80
CA ASP A 97 -15.18 4.88 -9.25
C ASP A 97 -13.88 4.63 -10.03
N SER A 98 -12.77 4.31 -9.36
CA SER A 98 -11.50 3.99 -10.02
C SER A 98 -11.65 2.74 -10.90
N PRO A 99 -11.25 2.79 -12.19
CA PRO A 99 -11.38 1.66 -13.11
C PRO A 99 -10.76 0.35 -12.59
N ASN A 100 -9.65 0.45 -11.86
CA ASN A 100 -8.90 -0.71 -11.34
C ASN A 100 -9.38 -1.18 -9.95
N GLU A 101 -10.33 -0.47 -9.34
CA GLU A 101 -10.86 -0.76 -7.99
C GLU A 101 -12.40 -0.85 -8.04
N LYS A 102 -12.97 -1.17 -9.21
CA LYS A 102 -14.41 -1.27 -9.41
C LYS A 102 -15.04 -2.32 -8.47
N GLY A 103 -16.05 -1.90 -7.72
CA GLY A 103 -16.75 -2.76 -6.76
C GLY A 103 -16.03 -2.90 -5.42
N VAL A 104 -14.96 -2.14 -5.19
CA VAL A 104 -14.40 -1.90 -3.86
C VAL A 104 -15.09 -0.69 -3.26
N GLU A 105 -15.35 -0.73 -1.95
CA GLU A 105 -15.99 0.37 -1.23
C GLU A 105 -15.00 1.05 -0.27
N ALA A 106 -15.08 2.39 -0.21
CA ALA A 106 -14.57 3.17 0.91
C ALA A 106 -15.63 3.18 2.04
N ALA A 107 -15.21 3.54 3.26
CA ALA A 107 -16.13 3.69 4.39
C ALA A 107 -16.12 5.15 4.88
N GLU A 108 -17.29 5.78 4.95
CA GLU A 108 -17.52 7.10 5.53
C GLU A 108 -18.08 6.94 6.94
N LEU A 109 -17.48 7.66 7.90
CA LEU A 109 -17.93 7.73 9.27
C LEU A 109 -19.00 8.82 9.42
N ASN A 110 -20.25 8.40 9.68
CA ASN A 110 -21.39 9.29 9.84
C ASN A 110 -21.44 9.94 11.21
N ASN A 111 -21.34 9.16 12.29
CA ASN A 111 -21.31 9.70 13.65
C ASN A 111 -20.96 8.61 14.68
N VAL A 112 -19.84 8.71 15.42
CA VAL A 112 -19.55 7.77 16.53
C VAL A 112 -18.87 8.46 17.70
N CYS A 113 -19.16 8.08 18.94
CA CYS A 113 -18.42 8.54 20.12
C CYS A 113 -17.22 7.63 20.48
N TRP A 114 -17.24 6.38 20.02
CA TRP A 114 -16.20 5.37 20.18
C TRP A 114 -15.74 4.90 18.79
N LEU A 115 -14.46 5.09 18.46
CA LEU A 115 -13.88 4.69 17.19
C LEU A 115 -12.94 3.50 17.43
N ASP A 116 -13.17 2.37 16.75
CA ASP A 116 -12.25 1.23 16.73
C ASP A 116 -12.24 0.62 15.32
N ILE A 117 -11.07 0.68 14.68
CA ILE A 117 -10.79 0.09 13.38
C ILE A 117 -9.57 -0.80 13.54
N THR A 118 -9.75 -2.09 13.33
CA THR A 118 -8.69 -3.08 13.47
C THR A 118 -8.59 -3.96 12.23
N GLY A 119 -7.37 -4.23 11.79
CA GLY A 119 -7.11 -5.15 10.70
C GLY A 119 -5.96 -6.09 10.99
N LYS A 120 -5.94 -7.15 10.21
CA LYS A 120 -4.99 -8.26 10.30
C LYS A 120 -4.40 -8.55 8.94
N PHE A 121 -3.14 -8.94 8.91
CA PHE A 121 -2.48 -9.31 7.67
C PHE A 121 -1.43 -10.40 7.87
N ASP A 122 -1.52 -11.45 7.07
CA ASP A 122 -0.52 -12.50 7.01
C ASP A 122 0.69 -12.02 6.18
N THR A 123 1.85 -11.95 6.83
CA THR A 123 3.08 -11.44 6.23
C THR A 123 3.78 -12.41 5.27
N SER A 124 3.33 -13.66 5.15
CA SER A 124 3.93 -14.68 4.27
C SER A 124 4.03 -14.27 2.80
N ASN A 125 3.16 -13.38 2.35
CA ASN A 125 3.15 -12.87 0.98
C ASN A 125 3.97 -11.57 0.80
N LEU A 126 4.58 -11.03 1.86
CA LEU A 126 5.53 -9.93 1.73
C LEU A 126 6.85 -10.44 1.18
N THR A 127 7.54 -9.64 0.37
CA THR A 127 8.89 -9.97 -0.08
C THR A 127 9.86 -9.91 1.12
N PRO A 128 10.60 -10.99 1.44
CA PRO A 128 11.54 -11.01 2.57
C PRO A 128 12.75 -10.09 2.37
N GLY A 129 13.33 -9.64 3.49
CA GLY A 129 14.47 -8.73 3.54
C GLY A 129 14.10 -7.25 3.37
N ILE A 130 12.81 -6.93 3.24
CA ILE A 130 12.32 -5.56 3.01
C ILE A 130 11.73 -4.98 4.30
N THR A 131 12.00 -3.70 4.54
CA THR A 131 11.31 -2.91 5.56
C THR A 131 10.00 -2.39 4.98
N TYR A 132 8.88 -2.76 5.61
CA TYR A 132 7.55 -2.29 5.27
C TYR A 132 7.07 -1.22 6.24
N GLU A 133 6.25 -0.31 5.74
CA GLU A 133 5.39 0.53 6.57
C GLU A 133 3.93 0.13 6.43
N VAL A 134 3.17 0.33 7.51
CA VAL A 134 1.72 0.15 7.54
C VAL A 134 1.07 1.51 7.69
N VAL A 135 0.18 1.87 6.75
CA VAL A 135 -0.42 3.21 6.69
C VAL A 135 -1.94 3.12 6.49
N PHE A 136 -2.71 3.83 7.31
CA PHE A 136 -4.13 4.06 7.02
C PHE A 136 -4.23 5.16 5.96
N LYS A 137 -4.91 4.88 4.84
CA LYS A 137 -5.20 5.88 3.81
C LYS A 137 -6.59 6.44 4.03
N MET A 138 -6.67 7.71 4.41
CA MET A 138 -7.92 8.36 4.80
C MET A 138 -7.99 9.82 4.40
N LYS A 139 -9.18 10.40 4.44
CA LYS A 139 -9.41 11.84 4.26
C LYS A 139 -10.48 12.31 5.25
N LEU A 140 -10.51 13.62 5.51
CA LEU A 140 -11.57 14.27 6.28
C LEU A 140 -12.33 15.23 5.39
N GLU A 141 -13.66 15.14 5.35
CA GLU A 141 -14.52 16.03 4.55
C GLU A 141 -15.60 16.67 5.42
N ASP A 142 -15.91 17.94 5.15
CA ASP A 142 -16.88 18.65 5.98
C ASP A 142 -18.32 18.14 5.78
N PRO A 143 -19.12 18.07 6.86
CA PRO A 143 -18.75 18.44 8.24
C PRO A 143 -17.87 17.39 8.93
N ALA A 144 -16.65 17.76 9.31
CA ALA A 144 -15.71 16.89 10.03
C ALA A 144 -15.39 17.44 11.43
N TYR A 145 -16.01 16.86 12.46
CA TYR A 145 -15.86 17.28 13.86
C TYR A 145 -15.48 16.11 14.77
N GLY A 146 -15.12 16.42 16.03
CA GLY A 146 -14.74 15.44 17.05
C GLY A 146 -13.28 14.99 17.01
N TRP A 147 -12.46 15.64 16.18
CA TRP A 147 -11.07 15.29 15.92
C TRP A 147 -10.05 16.08 16.76
N ASP A 148 -10.52 16.89 17.72
CA ASP A 148 -9.65 17.60 18.67
C ASP A 148 -8.90 16.64 19.61
N THR A 149 -9.50 15.49 19.92
CA THR A 149 -8.81 14.40 20.61
C THR A 149 -8.02 13.57 19.60
N PRO A 150 -6.70 13.39 19.80
CA PRO A 150 -5.91 12.50 18.97
C PRO A 150 -6.40 11.05 19.01
N VAL A 151 -6.33 10.36 17.88
CA VAL A 151 -6.53 8.91 17.82
C VAL A 151 -5.24 8.19 18.22
N ASN A 152 -5.36 6.97 18.74
CA ASN A 152 -4.23 6.07 18.89
C ASN A 152 -4.09 5.23 17.62
N VAL A 153 -2.87 5.04 17.14
CA VAL A 153 -2.54 4.05 16.11
C VAL A 153 -1.58 3.04 16.70
N LYS A 154 -1.80 1.76 16.40
CA LYS A 154 -1.04 0.65 16.99
C LYS A 154 -0.69 -0.40 15.97
N LEU A 155 0.56 -0.88 15.99
CA LEU A 155 1.04 -2.03 15.23
C LEU A 155 1.61 -3.08 16.19
N VAL A 156 1.12 -4.30 16.07
CA VAL A 156 1.60 -5.50 16.78
C VAL A 156 2.22 -6.44 15.74
N LEU A 157 3.47 -6.83 15.97
CA LEU A 157 4.22 -7.73 15.09
C LEU A 157 3.96 -9.20 15.44
N PRO A 158 4.30 -10.15 14.54
CA PRO A 158 4.05 -11.56 14.78
C PRO A 158 4.73 -12.05 16.07
N ASN A 159 4.16 -13.09 16.67
CA ASN A 159 4.73 -13.83 17.80
C ASN A 159 4.89 -13.05 19.12
N GLY A 160 4.44 -11.78 19.19
CA GLY A 160 4.33 -10.99 20.43
C GLY A 160 5.66 -10.72 21.16
N LYS A 161 6.79 -11.05 20.53
CA LYS A 161 8.13 -10.86 21.11
C LYS A 161 8.53 -9.39 21.12
N ASP A 162 8.08 -8.64 20.11
CA ASP A 162 8.34 -7.22 20.00
C ASP A 162 7.28 -6.41 20.74
N LYS A 163 7.71 -5.33 21.40
CA LYS A 163 6.80 -4.36 22.01
C LYS A 163 5.91 -3.74 20.91
N PRO A 164 4.58 -3.65 21.11
CA PRO A 164 3.72 -2.94 20.18
C PRO A 164 4.19 -1.50 19.94
N GLN A 165 4.15 -1.09 18.67
CA GLN A 165 4.37 0.30 18.29
C GLN A 165 3.04 1.03 18.45
N GLU A 166 2.95 1.96 19.39
CA GLU A 166 1.71 2.69 19.67
C GLU A 166 2.01 4.18 19.83
N LYS A 167 1.22 5.03 19.18
CA LYS A 167 1.36 6.49 19.25
C LYS A 167 0.04 7.20 19.01
N LYS A 168 -0.04 8.43 19.53
CA LYS A 168 -1.17 9.33 19.28
C LYS A 168 -0.95 10.13 18.01
N VAL A 169 -2.01 10.35 17.23
CA VAL A 169 -2.00 11.12 15.98
C VAL A 169 -3.15 12.13 16.00
N SER A 170 -2.83 13.41 15.79
CA SER A 170 -3.81 14.47 15.61
C SER A 170 -4.41 14.39 14.20
N LEU A 171 -5.71 14.11 14.11
CA LEU A 171 -6.44 14.15 12.83
C LEU A 171 -6.94 15.56 12.50
N ARG A 172 -7.08 16.43 13.49
CA ARG A 172 -7.46 17.84 13.32
C ARG A 172 -6.53 18.60 12.36
N GLU A 173 -5.24 18.28 12.39
CA GLU A 173 -4.20 18.97 11.61
C GLU A 173 -4.09 18.46 10.17
N GLN A 174 -4.80 17.38 9.83
CA GLN A 174 -4.74 16.82 8.49
C GLN A 174 -5.52 17.71 7.50
N PRO A 175 -5.03 17.88 6.26
CA PRO A 175 -5.74 18.64 5.25
C PRO A 175 -7.12 18.04 4.98
N ARG A 176 -8.12 18.92 4.84
CA ARG A 176 -9.48 18.54 4.43
C ARG A 176 -9.49 18.14 2.96
N TYR A 177 -10.41 17.24 2.59
CA TYR A 177 -10.67 16.80 1.21
C TYR A 177 -9.47 16.18 0.48
N GLN A 178 -8.41 15.82 1.20
CA GLN A 178 -7.21 15.21 0.63
C GLN A 178 -6.96 13.85 1.27
N TRP A 179 -6.63 12.86 0.44
CA TRP A 179 -6.19 11.56 0.94
C TRP A 179 -4.79 11.69 1.55
N VAL A 180 -4.70 11.41 2.84
CA VAL A 180 -3.48 11.39 3.62
C VAL A 180 -3.14 9.97 4.05
N ASP A 181 -1.85 9.73 4.25
CA ASP A 181 -1.33 8.47 4.79
C ASP A 181 -0.98 8.66 6.27
N ILE A 182 -1.75 8.02 7.15
CA ILE A 182 -1.48 7.99 8.59
C ILE A 182 -0.65 6.75 8.92
N LYS A 183 0.64 6.94 9.14
CA LYS A 183 1.57 5.86 9.45
C LYS A 183 1.33 5.26 10.83
N VAL A 184 1.02 3.98 10.87
CA VAL A 184 0.85 3.19 12.09
C VAL A 184 2.21 2.81 12.67
N GLY A 185 3.06 2.21 11.84
CA GLY A 185 4.36 1.68 12.24
C GLY A 185 5.12 1.11 11.05
N GLU A 186 6.28 0.54 11.33
CA GLU A 186 7.13 -0.11 10.33
C GLU A 186 7.82 -1.34 10.91
N PHE A 187 8.19 -2.28 10.04
CA PHE A 187 8.90 -3.48 10.46
C PHE A 187 9.71 -4.06 9.32
N LYS A 188 10.79 -4.76 9.64
CA LYS A 188 11.54 -5.55 8.67
C LYS A 188 10.90 -6.92 8.58
N HIS A 189 10.53 -7.34 7.37
CA HIS A 189 10.00 -8.67 7.14
C HIS A 189 11.13 -9.63 6.77
N GLU A 190 11.37 -10.65 7.59
CA GLU A 190 12.36 -11.70 7.36
C GLU A 190 11.67 -13.05 7.13
N ARG A 191 12.40 -14.01 6.54
CA ARG A 191 11.84 -15.34 6.19
C ARG A 191 11.40 -16.16 7.41
N ASP A 192 12.02 -15.93 8.55
CA ASP A 192 11.80 -16.60 9.83
C ASP A 192 10.82 -15.84 10.73
N SER A 193 10.42 -14.62 10.35
CA SER A 193 9.50 -13.76 11.09
C SER A 193 8.08 -13.76 10.49
N VAL A 194 7.68 -14.83 9.81
CA VAL A 194 6.36 -14.96 9.18
C VAL A 194 5.28 -15.09 10.26
N GLY A 195 4.15 -14.43 10.03
CA GLY A 195 2.95 -14.54 10.84
C GLY A 195 2.00 -13.36 10.64
N GLU A 196 0.97 -13.30 11.46
CA GLU A 196 -0.06 -12.25 11.39
C GLU A 196 0.40 -10.98 12.13
N ILE A 197 0.38 -9.85 11.44
CA ILE A 197 0.44 -8.53 12.08
C ILE A 197 -0.97 -8.05 12.38
N ILE A 198 -1.12 -7.27 13.45
CA ILE A 198 -2.36 -6.59 13.82
C ILE A 198 -2.09 -5.09 13.81
N PHE A 199 -2.91 -4.33 13.10
CA PHE A 199 -2.86 -2.87 13.10
C PHE A 199 -4.22 -2.30 13.48
N SER A 200 -4.22 -1.19 14.21
CA SER A 200 -5.46 -0.54 14.61
C SER A 200 -5.35 0.98 14.67
N MET A 201 -6.51 1.64 14.56
CA MET A 201 -6.74 3.04 14.86
C MET A 201 -7.95 3.15 15.78
N TYR A 202 -7.80 3.79 16.93
CA TYR A 202 -8.88 3.85 17.91
C TYR A 202 -8.86 5.08 18.81
N GLU A 203 -10.05 5.45 19.29
CA GLU A 203 -10.28 6.46 20.32
C GLU A 203 -11.58 6.11 21.07
N HIS A 204 -11.46 5.75 22.35
CA HIS A 204 -12.55 5.20 23.16
C HIS A 204 -12.93 6.09 24.36
N ALA A 205 -12.07 7.05 24.71
CA ALA A 205 -12.04 7.65 26.04
C ALA A 205 -12.69 9.03 26.09
N ALA A 206 -12.67 9.80 25.00
CA ALA A 206 -13.13 11.18 25.05
C ALA A 206 -14.66 11.31 25.14
N GLY A 207 -15.42 10.31 24.70
CA GLY A 207 -16.89 10.38 24.61
C GLY A 207 -17.39 11.44 23.63
N VAL A 208 -16.50 12.03 22.82
CA VAL A 208 -16.82 13.06 21.83
C VAL A 208 -17.26 12.39 20.53
N TRP A 209 -18.42 12.80 20.01
CA TRP A 209 -18.94 12.36 18.72
C TRP A 209 -18.05 12.84 17.56
N LYS A 210 -17.81 11.94 16.59
CA LYS A 210 -16.88 12.12 15.47
C LYS A 210 -17.59 11.86 14.15
N LYS A 211 -17.29 12.67 13.14
CA LYS A 211 -17.88 12.58 11.79
C LYS A 211 -16.88 12.96 10.70
N GLY A 212 -17.15 12.50 9.48
CA GLY A 212 -16.55 13.03 8.26
C GLY A 212 -15.21 12.40 7.92
N LEU A 213 -14.89 11.26 8.53
CA LEU A 213 -13.72 10.46 8.18
C LEU A 213 -14.08 9.47 7.08
N PHE A 214 -13.28 9.48 6.03
CA PHE A 214 -13.38 8.53 4.94
C PHE A 214 -12.15 7.64 4.97
N LEU A 215 -12.36 6.33 5.03
CA LEU A 215 -11.31 5.33 5.01
C LEU A 215 -11.29 4.65 3.64
N LYS A 216 -10.15 4.75 2.93
CA LYS A 216 -9.91 3.99 1.70
C LYS A 216 -9.38 2.60 1.99
N GLY A 217 -8.66 2.42 3.09
CA GLY A 217 -8.09 1.13 3.51
C GLY A 217 -6.75 1.29 4.19
N VAL A 218 -6.03 0.17 4.35
CA VAL A 218 -4.69 0.13 4.95
C VAL A 218 -3.69 -0.42 3.96
N ALA A 219 -2.67 0.38 3.63
CA ALA A 219 -1.60 -0.04 2.75
C ALA A 219 -0.42 -0.59 3.54
N ILE A 220 0.14 -1.69 3.04
CA ILE A 220 1.38 -2.32 3.50
C ILE A 220 2.32 -2.32 2.31
N ARG A 221 3.34 -1.47 2.38
CA ARG A 221 4.24 -1.21 1.26
C ARG A 221 5.67 -1.01 1.73
N PRO A 222 6.67 -1.20 0.87
CA PRO A 222 8.06 -0.92 1.20
C PRO A 222 8.23 0.51 1.70
N LYS A 223 8.95 0.67 2.80
CA LYS A 223 9.42 1.97 3.25
C LYS A 223 10.56 2.42 2.33
N TYR A 224 10.44 3.62 1.79
CA TYR A 224 11.55 4.28 1.12
C TYR A 224 12.33 5.07 2.16
N ASN A 225 13.64 4.88 2.20
CA ASN A 225 14.51 5.79 2.92
C ASN A 225 14.70 6.99 2.00
N ASN A 226 14.09 8.12 2.35
CA ASN A 226 14.47 9.41 1.79
C ASN A 226 15.79 9.87 2.41
#